data_AF-A0A7X6TY92-F1
#
_entry.id   AF-A0A7X6TY92-F1
#
_cell.length_a   1.000
_cell.length_b   1.000
_cell.length_c   1.000
_cell.angle_alpha   90.00
_cell.angle_beta   90.00
_cell.angle_gamma   90.00
#
_symmetry.space_group_name_H-M   'P 1'
#
loop_
_entity.id
_entity.type
_entity.pdbx_description
1 polymer ?
#
loop_
_entity_poly.entity_id
_entity_poly.type
_entity_poly.pdbx_seq_one_letter_code
_entity_poly.pdbx_strand_id
1 'polypeptide(L)'
;MIWIIIILGIAADYFTKRWALGALASGQVIDLIPGYLDFSYVENRGAAFGIFQGQIRVLGIISVVVAAGLLFYLLKTKDLHVMMKVSLSLIVGGALGNAYDRFIYTFVVDFIHF
;
A
#
# COMPACT_ATOMS: atom_id res chain seq x y z
N MET A 1 -4.73 -16.47 -11.17
CA MET A 1 -4.42 -16.31 -9.72
C MET A 1 -3.57 -15.07 -9.45
N ILE A 2 -2.32 -14.99 -9.94
CA ILE A 2 -1.41 -13.84 -9.70
C ILE A 2 -2.09 -12.49 -9.96
N TRP A 3 -2.58 -12.28 -11.19
CA TRP A 3 -3.23 -11.02 -11.59
C TRP A 3 -4.47 -10.69 -10.76
N ILE A 4 -5.24 -11.71 -10.37
CA ILE A 4 -6.44 -11.54 -9.54
C ILE A 4 -6.05 -10.97 -8.17
N ILE A 5 -5.02 -11.53 -7.54
CA ILE A 5 -4.55 -11.08 -6.22
C ILE A 5 -4.02 -9.65 -6.32
N ILE A 6 -3.21 -9.34 -7.34
CA ILE A 6 -2.66 -7.99 -7.54
C ILE A 6 -3.79 -6.98 -7.75
N ILE A 7 -4.74 -7.26 -8.66
CA ILE A 7 -5.85 -6.36 -8.99
C ILE A 7 -6.76 -6.17 -7.79
N LEU A 8 -7.13 -7.25 -7.09
CA LEU A 8 -7.96 -7.15 -5.89
C LEU A 8 -7.25 -6.39 -4.77
N GLY A 9 -5.95 -6.61 -4.57
CA GLY A 9 -5.15 -5.88 -3.60
C GLY A 9 -5.10 -4.38 -3.89
N ILE A 10 -4.83 -4.00 -5.15
CA ILE A 10 -4.82 -2.59 -5.57
C ILE A 10 -6.21 -1.97 -5.43
N ALA A 11 -7.26 -2.68 -5.84
CA ALA A 11 -8.63 -2.18 -5.73
C ALA A 11 -9.03 -1.98 -4.26
N ALA A 12 -8.75 -2.96 -3.40
CA ALA A 12 -9.01 -2.85 -1.96
C ALA A 12 -8.27 -1.67 -1.33
N ASP A 13 -6.97 -1.51 -1.61
CA ASP A 13 -6.16 -0.38 -1.14
C ASP A 13 -6.76 0.95 -1.61
N TYR A 14 -7.04 1.09 -2.90
CA TYR A 14 -7.61 2.30 -3.48
C TYR A 14 -8.97 2.66 -2.84
N PHE A 15 -9.91 1.72 -2.79
CA PHE A 15 -11.25 2.01 -2.27
C PHE A 15 -11.26 2.29 -0.76
N THR A 16 -10.46 1.56 0.02
CA THR A 16 -10.38 1.79 1.47
C THR A 16 -9.72 3.13 1.79
N LYS A 17 -8.65 3.52 1.08
CA LYS A 17 -8.04 4.85 1.24
C LYS A 17 -8.94 5.98 0.77
N ARG A 18 -9.69 5.79 -0.32
CA ARG A 18 -10.71 6.75 -0.78
C ARG A 18 -11.83 6.93 0.25
N TRP A 19 -12.26 5.84 0.88
CA TRP A 19 -13.19 5.91 2.01
C TRP A 19 -12.58 6.68 3.18
N ALA A 20 -11.34 6.37 3.57
CA ALA A 20 -10.65 7.06 4.67
C ALA A 20 -10.52 8.58 4.42
N LEU A 21 -10.17 8.99 3.20
CA LEU A 21 -10.15 10.40 2.80
C LEU A 21 -11.52 11.08 2.94
N GLY A 22 -12.62 10.37 2.69
CA GLY A 22 -13.97 10.92 2.80
C GLY A 22 -14.52 10.94 4.23
N ALA A 23 -14.18 9.92 5.03
CA ALA A 23 -14.75 9.71 6.36
C ALA A 23 -13.88 10.27 7.50
N LEU A 24 -12.54 10.26 7.37
CA LEU A 24 -11.62 10.49 8.47
C LEU A 24 -10.78 11.77 8.32
N ALA A 25 -10.64 12.30 7.10
CA ALA A 25 -9.80 13.47 6.84
C ALA A 25 -10.24 14.77 7.55
N SER A 26 -11.47 14.82 8.06
CA SER A 26 -11.98 15.90 8.91
C SER A 26 -11.45 15.86 10.35
N GLY A 27 -10.61 14.88 10.68
CA GLY A 27 -10.12 14.63 12.04
C GLY A 27 -11.03 13.68 12.84
N GLN A 28 -12.01 13.04 12.19
CA GLN A 28 -12.81 12.01 12.82
C GLN A 28 -11.95 10.77 13.13
N VAL A 29 -12.12 10.23 14.33
CA VAL A 29 -11.53 8.96 14.77
C VAL A 29 -12.66 7.96 15.00
N ILE A 30 -12.50 6.74 14.49
CA ILE A 30 -13.45 5.64 14.69
C ILE A 30 -12.76 4.57 15.53
N ASP A 31 -13.13 4.49 16.81
CA ASP A 31 -12.64 3.44 17.70
C ASP A 31 -13.27 2.09 17.33
N LEU A 32 -12.46 1.16 16.82
CA LEU A 32 -12.91 -0.18 16.43
C LEU A 32 -12.78 -1.17 17.58
N ILE A 33 -11.64 -1.12 18.28
CA ILE A 33 -11.38 -1.88 19.51
C ILE A 33 -10.89 -0.87 20.55
N PRO A 34 -11.70 -0.55 21.58
CA PRO A 34 -11.35 0.47 22.56
C PRO A 34 -9.96 0.24 23.18
N GLY A 35 -9.07 1.22 23.02
CA GLY A 35 -7.71 1.21 23.57
C GLY A 35 -6.69 0.35 22.80
N TYR A 36 -7.01 -0.14 21.60
CA TYR A 36 -6.08 -0.97 20.81
C TYR A 36 -6.15 -0.77 19.29
N LEU A 37 -7.30 -0.43 18.72
CA LEU A 37 -7.42 -0.29 17.26
C LEU A 37 -8.43 0.79 16.93
N ASP A 38 -7.96 1.82 16.24
CA ASP A 38 -8.78 2.91 15.73
C ASP A 38 -8.51 3.14 14.24
N PHE A 39 -9.50 3.76 13.58
CA PHE A 39 -9.29 4.35 12.28
C PHE A 39 -9.17 5.87 12.41
N SER A 40 -8.01 6.38 12.03
CA SER A 40 -7.66 7.80 12.08
C SER A 40 -6.76 8.16 10.89
N TYR A 41 -7.02 9.30 10.24
CA TYR A 41 -6.33 9.69 9.01
C TYR A 41 -4.93 10.26 9.27
N VAL A 42 -3.93 9.76 8.53
CA VAL A 42 -2.54 10.25 8.57
C VAL A 42 -1.97 10.36 7.14
N GLU A 43 -1.33 11.51 6.85
CA GLU A 43 -0.54 11.69 5.63
C GLU A 43 0.90 11.21 5.82
N ASN A 44 1.22 10.05 5.26
CA ASN A 44 2.58 9.52 5.35
C ASN A 44 3.46 10.02 4.20
N ARG A 45 4.39 10.93 4.55
CA ARG A 45 5.35 11.54 3.62
C ARG A 45 6.73 10.88 3.64
N GLY A 46 6.85 9.70 4.25
CA GLY A 46 8.08 8.93 4.34
C GLY A 46 7.87 7.44 4.08
N ALA A 47 8.86 6.65 4.48
CA ALA A 47 8.74 5.20 4.64
C ALA A 47 8.64 4.85 6.14
N ALA A 48 8.71 3.56 6.46
CA ALA A 48 8.77 3.09 7.84
C ALA A 48 9.88 3.82 8.63
N PHE A 49 9.61 4.12 9.91
CA PHE A 49 10.52 4.82 10.81
C PHE A 49 10.97 6.22 10.33
N GLY A 50 10.23 6.85 9.40
CA GLY A 50 10.57 8.17 8.89
C GLY A 50 11.76 8.16 7.91
N ILE A 51 12.17 7.00 7.40
CA ILE A 51 13.21 6.92 6.39
C ILE A 51 12.75 7.67 5.13
N PHE A 52 13.64 8.47 4.52
CA PHE A 52 13.38 9.26 3.32
C PHE A 52 12.18 10.23 3.43
N GLN A 53 11.91 10.81 4.61
CA GLN A 53 10.88 11.85 4.73
C GLN A 53 11.12 13.00 3.73
N GLY A 54 10.04 13.43 3.07
CA GLY A 54 10.07 14.49 2.06
C GLY A 54 10.57 14.05 0.67
N GLN A 55 11.13 12.84 0.53
CA GLN A 55 11.61 12.29 -0.74
C GLN A 55 10.54 11.41 -1.41
N ILE A 56 9.30 11.91 -1.47
CA ILE A 56 8.13 11.10 -1.84
C ILE A 56 8.23 10.52 -3.25
N ARG A 57 8.72 11.32 -4.22
CA ARG A 57 8.89 10.86 -5.61
C ARG A 57 9.95 9.76 -5.72
N VAL A 58 11.03 9.85 -4.95
CA VAL A 58 12.07 8.81 -4.91
C VAL A 58 11.49 7.51 -4.37
N LEU A 59 10.71 7.57 -3.27
CA LEU A 59 10.01 6.42 -2.72
C LEU A 59 8.99 5.82 -3.70
N GLY A 60 8.29 6.66 -4.47
CA GLY A 60 7.40 6.24 -5.56
C GLY A 60 8.15 5.45 -6.64
N ILE A 61 9.26 5.99 -7.13
CA ILE A 61 10.11 5.34 -8.14
C ILE A 61 10.65 4.00 -7.62
N ILE A 62 11.18 3.96 -6.39
CA ILE A 62 11.67 2.72 -5.77
C ILE A 62 10.56 1.67 -5.70
N SER A 63 9.35 2.07 -5.28
CA SER A 63 8.20 1.16 -5.19
C SER A 63 7.86 0.55 -6.54
N VAL A 64 7.86 1.35 -7.61
CA VAL A 64 7.60 0.86 -8.98
C VAL A 64 8.71 -0.09 -9.45
N VAL A 65 9.98 0.25 -9.23
CA VAL A 65 11.12 -0.59 -9.62
C VAL A 65 11.08 -1.93 -8.90
N VAL A 66 10.83 -1.93 -7.59
CA VAL A 66 10.72 -3.15 -6.78
C VAL A 66 9.52 -3.99 -7.24
N ALA A 67 8.35 -3.37 -7.44
CA ALA A 67 7.17 -4.06 -7.94
C ALA A 67 7.40 -4.70 -9.32
N ALA A 68 8.05 -3.98 -10.24
CA ALA A 68 8.40 -4.50 -11.56
C ALA A 68 9.39 -5.68 -11.49
N GLY A 69 10.42 -5.58 -10.63
CA GLY A 69 11.39 -6.65 -10.42
C GLY A 69 10.76 -7.91 -9.82
N LEU A 70 9.89 -7.76 -8.82
CA LEU A 70 9.16 -8.87 -8.21
C LEU A 70 8.16 -9.50 -9.18
N LEU A 71 7.44 -8.68 -9.97
CA LEU A 71 6.54 -9.18 -10.99
C LEU A 71 7.31 -9.93 -12.09
N PHE A 72 8.46 -9.42 -12.53
CA PHE A 72 9.34 -10.12 -13.46
C PHE A 72 9.78 -11.47 -12.91
N TYR A 73 10.27 -11.52 -11.67
CA TYR A 73 10.69 -12.76 -11.01
C TYR A 73 9.54 -13.78 -10.92
N LEU A 74 8.35 -13.30 -10.55
CA LEU A 74 7.13 -14.09 -10.42
C LEU A 74 6.68 -14.70 -11.76
N LEU A 75 6.78 -13.95 -12.86
CA LEU A 75 6.39 -14.40 -14.19
C LEU A 75 7.46 -15.29 -14.85
N LYS A 76 8.74 -15.07 -14.53
CA LYS A 76 9.85 -15.83 -15.12
C LYS A 76 10.03 -17.21 -14.46
N THR A 77 9.70 -17.34 -13.19
CA THR A 77 9.95 -18.55 -12.41
C THR A 77 8.74 -19.50 -12.46
N LYS A 78 8.87 -20.62 -13.18
CA LYS A 78 7.76 -21.56 -13.45
C LYS A 78 7.30 -22.33 -12.21
N ASP A 79 8.24 -22.73 -11.36
CA ASP A 79 8.02 -23.71 -10.27
C ASP A 79 7.94 -23.08 -8.88
N LEU A 80 7.48 -21.83 -8.78
CA LEU A 80 7.24 -21.23 -7.47
C LEU A 80 6.09 -21.94 -6.74
N HIS A 81 6.34 -22.27 -5.47
CA HIS A 81 5.32 -22.77 -4.56
C HIS A 81 4.13 -21.80 -4.50
N VAL A 82 2.91 -22.33 -4.35
CA VAL A 82 1.68 -21.51 -4.38
C VAL A 82 1.74 -20.39 -3.35
N MET A 83 2.22 -20.68 -2.14
CA MET A 83 2.38 -19.67 -1.09
C MET A 83 3.28 -18.51 -1.52
N MET A 84 4.41 -18.80 -2.18
CA MET A 84 5.32 -17.77 -2.69
C MET A 84 4.63 -16.91 -3.77
N LYS A 85 3.86 -17.54 -4.67
CA LYS A 85 3.11 -16.81 -5.69
C LYS A 85 2.10 -15.85 -5.06
N VAL A 86 1.39 -16.28 -4.02
CA VAL A 86 0.43 -15.46 -3.28
C VAL A 86 1.13 -14.31 -2.56
N SER A 87 2.17 -14.61 -1.76
CA SER A 87 2.91 -13.59 -1.00
C SER A 87 3.50 -12.50 -1.90
N LEU A 88 4.16 -12.88 -2.99
CA LEU A 88 4.74 -11.91 -3.93
C LEU A 88 3.67 -11.09 -4.65
N SER A 89 2.53 -11.70 -5.00
CA SER A 89 1.40 -10.96 -5.61
C SER A 89 0.83 -9.91 -4.66
N LEU A 90 0.72 -10.22 -3.36
CA LEU A 90 0.28 -9.25 -2.34
C LEU A 90 1.28 -8.10 -2.19
N ILE A 91 2.59 -8.41 -2.15
CA ILE A 91 3.65 -7.39 -2.05
C ILE A 91 3.62 -6.46 -3.28
N VAL A 92 3.49 -7.01 -4.49
CA VAL A 92 3.40 -6.23 -5.73
C VAL A 92 2.16 -5.33 -5.70
N GLY A 93 1.01 -5.84 -5.30
CA GLY A 93 -0.22 -5.05 -5.19
C GLY A 93 -0.08 -3.88 -4.21
N GLY A 94 0.43 -4.14 -3.01
CA GLY A 94 0.64 -3.09 -2.00
C GLY A 94 1.70 -2.05 -2.40
N ALA A 95 2.79 -2.48 -3.04
CA ALA A 95 3.81 -1.57 -3.55
C ALA A 95 3.26 -0.63 -4.64
N LEU A 96 2.42 -1.14 -5.53
CA LEU A 96 1.77 -0.34 -6.57
C LEU A 96 0.70 0.60 -6.01
N GLY A 97 -0.10 0.18 -5.03
CA GLY A 97 -1.06 1.05 -4.34
C GLY A 97 -0.38 2.24 -3.65
N ASN A 98 0.69 1.99 -2.89
CA ASN A 98 1.47 3.06 -2.27
C ASN A 98 2.24 3.91 -3.29
N ALA A 99 2.67 3.35 -4.43
CA ALA A 99 3.27 4.14 -5.50
C ALA A 99 2.26 5.12 -6.11
N TYR A 100 1.03 4.64 -6.37
CA TYR A 100 -0.07 5.48 -6.87
C TYR A 100 -0.27 6.69 -5.97
N ASP A 101 -0.44 6.50 -4.66
CA ASP A 101 -0.66 7.62 -3.74
C ASP A 101 0.49 8.64 -3.78
N ARG A 102 1.74 8.16 -3.78
CA ARG A 102 2.92 9.04 -3.81
C ARG A 102 2.99 9.91 -5.07
N PHE A 103 2.53 9.40 -6.21
CA PHE A 103 2.52 10.18 -7.46
C PHE A 103 1.30 11.10 -7.57
N ILE A 104 0.15 10.71 -7.02
CA ILE A 104 -1.11 11.46 -7.15
C ILE A 104 -1.29 12.47 -6.02
N TYR A 105 -1.08 12.07 -4.76
CA TYR A 105 -1.33 12.88 -3.57
C TYR A 105 -0.07 13.49 -2.97
N THR A 106 1.13 13.03 -3.36
CA THR A 106 2.43 13.40 -2.75
C THR A 106 2.58 12.97 -1.28
N PHE A 107 1.80 11.98 -0.85
CA PHE A 107 1.90 11.24 0.41
C PHE A 107 1.18 9.90 0.24
N VAL A 108 1.28 9.00 1.21
CA VAL A 108 0.46 7.78 1.32
C VAL A 108 -0.65 8.01 2.34
N VAL A 109 -1.87 7.56 2.03
CA VAL A 109 -2.99 7.64 2.97
C VAL A 109 -2.91 6.47 3.94
N ASP A 110 -2.56 6.74 5.19
CA ASP A 110 -2.60 5.75 6.27
C ASP A 110 -3.85 6.01 7.13
N PHE A 111 -4.52 4.94 7.56
CA PHE A 111 -5.78 5.06 8.30
C PHE A 111 -6.04 4.00 9.36
N ILE A 112 -5.12 3.04 9.54
CA ILE A 112 -5.24 1.96 10.52
C ILE A 112 -4.19 2.20 11.60
N HIS A 113 -4.62 2.40 12.84
CA HIS A 113 -3.76 2.75 13.96
C HIS A 113 -3.95 1.77 15.14
N PHE A 114 -2.85 1.40 15.80
CA PHE A 114 -2.80 0.42 16.89
C PHE A 114 -2.15 1.01 18.14
#